data_AF-A0A017SBA8-F1
#
_entry.id   AF-A0A017SBA8-F1
#
_cell.length_a   1.000
_cell.length_b   1.000
_cell.length_c   1.000
_cell.angle_alpha   90.00
_cell.angle_beta   90.00
_cell.angle_gamma   90.00
#
_symmetry.space_group_name_H-M   'P 1'
#
loop_
_entity.id
_entity.type
_entity.pdbx_description
1 polymer ?
#
loop_
_entity_poly.entity_id
_entity_poly.type
_entity_poly.pdbx_seq_one_letter_code
_entity_poly.pdbx_strand_id
1 'polypeptide(L)'
;MSRGKELTPQLCSRICELRSIGWGAKRIHRKHPEIPVGTTRTTISREHLHDNKGTIPRSGRLQKLTEEYCNRLLEALTSNPEATNKELLETIEYAVQKRTLQRVIQELKAEKKKEQEELQNQPVELSRLLLHLYLHLQASQRLQIRLLPMI
;
A
#
# COMPACT_ATOMS: atom_id res chain seq x y z
N MET A 1 3.04 31.03 7.22
CA MET A 1 1.99 30.36 8.00
C MET A 1 2.34 28.89 8.13
N SER A 2 2.50 28.38 9.35
CA SER A 2 2.71 26.95 9.61
C SER A 2 1.47 26.16 9.20
N ARG A 3 1.61 25.18 8.32
CA ARG A 3 0.52 24.24 8.01
C ARG A 3 0.19 23.46 9.30
N GLY A 4 -1.08 23.42 9.69
CA GLY A 4 -1.54 22.66 10.86
C GLY A 4 -1.34 21.16 10.69
N LYS A 5 -1.51 20.41 11.78
CA LYS A 5 -1.46 18.94 11.77
C LYS A 5 -2.42 18.37 10.72
N GLU A 6 -2.02 17.29 10.06
CA GLU A 6 -2.88 16.58 9.11
C GLU A 6 -4.15 16.08 9.80
N LEU A 7 -5.24 16.05 9.06
CA LEU A 7 -6.53 15.60 9.56
C LEU A 7 -6.48 14.08 9.79
N THR A 8 -6.89 13.62 10.97
CA THR A 8 -6.93 12.19 11.28
C THR A 8 -7.94 11.46 10.37
N PRO A 9 -7.69 10.18 10.00
CA PRO A 9 -8.59 9.42 9.13
C PRO A 9 -10.06 9.43 9.59
N GLN A 10 -10.30 9.35 10.90
CA GLN A 10 -11.63 9.36 11.51
C GLN A 10 -12.39 10.66 11.23
N LEU A 11 -11.69 11.81 11.29
CA LEU A 11 -12.26 13.11 10.97
C LEU A 11 -12.52 13.26 9.47
N CYS A 12 -11.65 12.70 8.61
CA CYS A 12 -11.92 12.63 7.17
C CYS A 12 -13.20 11.83 6.89
N SER A 13 -13.34 10.62 7.46
CA SER A 13 -14.55 9.80 7.33
C SER A 13 -15.79 10.56 7.80
N ARG A 14 -15.69 11.25 8.94
CA ARG A 14 -16.81 12.04 9.47
C ARG A 14 -17.23 13.18 8.54
N ILE A 15 -16.28 13.86 7.88
CA ILE A 15 -16.60 14.89 6.88
C ILE A 15 -17.31 14.28 5.68
N CYS A 16 -16.83 13.14 5.18
CA CYS A 16 -17.44 12.40 4.07
C CYS A 16 -18.87 11.95 4.38
N GLU A 17 -19.12 11.39 5.57
CA GLU A 17 -20.47 11.07 6.05
C GLU A 17 -21.39 12.30 6.08
N LEU A 18 -20.92 13.42 6.61
CA LEU A 18 -21.75 14.64 6.65
C LEU A 18 -22.04 15.16 5.24
N ARG A 19 -21.07 15.02 4.33
CA ARG A 19 -21.25 15.37 2.91
C ARG A 19 -22.26 14.46 2.23
N SER A 20 -22.25 13.15 2.48
CA SER A 20 -23.22 12.21 1.90
C SER A 20 -24.66 12.49 2.37
N ILE A 21 -24.82 13.02 3.59
CA ILE A 21 -26.10 13.51 4.14
C ILE A 21 -26.48 14.90 3.55
N GLY A 22 -25.69 15.45 2.61
CA GLY A 22 -25.99 16.71 1.92
C GLY A 22 -25.50 17.98 2.64
N TRP A 23 -24.64 17.86 3.64
CA TRP A 23 -24.14 19.06 4.33
C TRP A 23 -23.10 19.80 3.49
N GLY A 24 -23.25 21.14 3.42
CA GLY A 24 -22.27 22.02 2.80
C GLY A 24 -21.05 22.26 3.70
N ALA A 25 -19.88 22.56 3.10
CA ALA A 25 -18.62 22.75 3.82
C ALA A 25 -18.68 23.81 4.95
N LYS A 26 -19.42 24.92 4.74
CA LYS A 26 -19.63 25.94 5.78
C LYS A 26 -20.42 25.39 6.99
N ARG A 27 -21.41 24.51 6.74
CA ARG A 27 -22.23 23.89 7.78
C ARG A 27 -21.41 22.85 8.56
N ILE A 28 -20.57 22.09 7.87
CA ILE A 28 -19.65 21.13 8.49
C ILE A 28 -18.63 21.85 9.37
N HIS A 29 -18.03 22.95 8.90
CA HIS A 29 -17.12 23.77 9.72
C HIS A 29 -17.79 24.36 10.97
N ARG A 30 -19.06 24.78 10.90
CA ARG A 30 -19.77 25.25 12.10
C ARG A 30 -19.92 24.14 13.16
N LYS A 31 -20.04 22.88 12.73
CA LYS A 31 -20.10 21.71 13.62
C LYS A 31 -18.72 21.27 14.11
N HIS A 32 -17.69 21.48 13.30
CA HIS A 32 -16.30 21.14 13.55
C HIS A 32 -15.41 22.38 13.35
N PRO A 33 -15.50 23.38 14.25
CA PRO A 33 -14.77 24.65 14.11
C PRO A 33 -13.25 24.48 14.20
N GLU A 34 -12.78 23.38 14.79
CA GLU A 34 -11.37 22.96 14.84
C GLU A 34 -10.79 22.66 13.46
N ILE A 35 -11.64 22.41 12.45
CA ILE A 35 -11.23 22.09 11.08
C ILE A 35 -11.45 23.33 10.20
N PRO A 36 -10.40 23.92 9.62
CA PRO A 36 -10.56 25.07 8.73
C PRO A 36 -11.50 24.75 7.55
N VAL A 37 -12.35 25.72 7.17
CA VAL A 37 -13.28 25.58 6.02
C VAL A 37 -12.56 25.15 4.74
N GLY A 38 -11.34 25.65 4.52
CA GLY A 38 -10.49 25.26 3.39
C GLY A 38 -10.17 23.76 3.41
N THR A 39 -9.76 23.23 4.57
CA THR A 39 -9.50 21.80 4.76
C THR A 39 -10.76 20.98 4.47
N THR A 40 -11.91 21.36 5.01
CA THR A 40 -13.19 20.68 4.73
C THR A 40 -13.50 20.63 3.24
N ARG A 41 -13.29 21.74 2.51
CA ARG A 41 -13.49 21.78 1.05
C ARG A 41 -12.54 20.83 0.32
N THR A 42 -11.27 20.83 0.68
CA THR A 42 -10.28 19.95 0.04
C THR A 42 -10.54 18.48 0.33
N THR A 43 -10.97 18.13 1.55
CA THR A 43 -11.33 16.77 1.94
C THR A 43 -12.52 16.27 1.12
N ILE A 44 -13.58 17.07 1.01
CA ILE A 44 -14.75 16.74 0.16
C ILE A 44 -14.34 16.58 -1.31
N SER A 45 -13.53 17.50 -1.84
CA SER A 45 -13.11 17.45 -3.24
C SER A 45 -12.25 16.21 -3.57
N ARG A 46 -11.50 15.71 -2.59
CA ARG A 46 -10.58 14.57 -2.75
C ARG A 46 -11.16 13.27 -2.23
N GLU A 47 -12.43 13.24 -1.85
CA GLU A 47 -13.12 12.05 -1.33
C GLU A 47 -12.92 10.82 -2.22
N HIS A 48 -13.02 10.99 -3.55
CA HIS A 48 -12.78 9.94 -4.55
C HIS A 48 -11.33 9.39 -4.58
N LEU A 49 -10.36 10.13 -4.03
CA LEU A 49 -8.97 9.68 -3.90
C LEU A 49 -8.73 8.97 -2.56
N HIS A 50 -9.67 9.08 -1.63
CA HIS A 50 -9.61 8.51 -0.30
C HIS A 50 -10.37 7.17 -0.25
N ASP A 51 -9.98 6.20 -1.06
CA ASP A 51 -10.47 4.82 -1.01
C ASP A 51 -10.00 4.11 0.28
N ASN A 52 -10.57 4.50 1.42
CA ASN A 52 -10.37 3.96 2.77
C ASN A 52 -8.92 3.93 3.32
N LYS A 53 -7.92 4.45 2.60
CA LYS A 53 -6.48 4.30 2.95
C LYS A 53 -5.79 5.58 3.45
N GLY A 54 -6.54 6.66 3.72
CA GLY A 54 -5.99 7.89 4.30
C GLY A 54 -5.37 8.86 3.28
N THR A 55 -4.44 9.71 3.74
CA THR A 55 -3.73 10.70 2.90
C THR A 55 -2.80 9.97 1.93
N ILE A 56 -2.92 10.25 0.63
CA ILE A 56 -1.98 9.73 -0.37
C ILE A 56 -0.60 10.33 -0.08
N PRO A 57 0.45 9.49 0.09
CA PRO A 57 1.81 9.99 0.25
C PRO A 57 2.16 10.81 -0.99
N ARG A 58 2.86 11.93 -0.80
CA ARG A 58 3.28 12.74 -1.95
C ARG A 58 4.07 11.85 -2.90
N SER A 59 3.78 11.97 -4.19
CA SER A 59 4.64 11.38 -5.22
C SER A 59 6.07 11.86 -4.94
N GLY A 60 6.94 10.92 -4.60
CA GLY A 60 8.32 11.20 -4.27
C GLY A 60 9.06 11.78 -5.47
N ARG A 61 10.33 12.14 -5.28
CA ARG A 61 11.19 12.49 -6.40
C ARG A 61 11.25 11.31 -7.37
N LEU A 62 10.94 11.56 -8.65
CA LEU A 62 11.14 10.62 -9.74
C LEU A 62 12.55 9.99 -9.62
N GLN A 63 12.61 8.66 -9.69
CA GLN A 63 13.89 7.97 -9.65
C GLN A 63 14.76 8.49 -10.80
N LYS A 64 16.02 8.83 -10.51
CA LYS A 64 16.95 9.37 -11.51
C LYS A 64 17.32 8.35 -12.60
N LEU A 65 16.94 7.10 -12.40
CA LEU A 65 17.27 5.98 -13.26
C LEU A 65 15.99 5.53 -13.97
N THR A 66 16.09 5.31 -15.28
CA THR A 66 14.98 4.76 -16.07
C THR A 66 14.79 3.28 -15.74
N GLU A 67 13.59 2.78 -15.98
CA GLU A 67 13.24 1.36 -15.76
C GLU A 67 14.15 0.41 -16.55
N GLU A 68 14.54 0.79 -17.77
CA GLU A 68 15.49 0.04 -18.60
C GLU A 68 16.84 -0.17 -17.90
N TYR A 69 17.42 0.87 -17.32
CA TYR A 69 18.69 0.76 -16.60
C TYR A 69 18.53 -0.03 -15.28
N CYS A 70 17.37 0.07 -14.61
CA CYS A 70 17.07 -0.79 -13.46
C CYS A 70 17.06 -2.27 -13.85
N ASN A 71 16.44 -2.61 -14.99
CA ASN A 71 16.40 -3.98 -15.49
C ASN A 71 17.79 -4.52 -15.83
N ARG A 72 18.62 -3.71 -16.52
CA ARG A 72 20.02 -4.09 -16.79
C ARG A 72 20.83 -4.33 -15.51
N LEU A 73 20.61 -3.52 -14.47
CA LEU A 73 21.25 -3.73 -13.16
C LEU A 73 20.76 -5.01 -12.48
N LEU A 74 19.47 -5.33 -12.57
CA LEU A 74 18.92 -6.57 -12.03
C LEU A 74 19.51 -7.80 -12.73
N GLU A 75 19.63 -7.77 -14.05
CA GLU A 75 20.27 -8.84 -14.84
C GLU A 75 21.72 -9.02 -14.41
N ALA A 76 22.49 -7.93 -14.35
CA ALA A 76 23.90 -7.96 -13.94
C ALA A 76 24.08 -8.51 -12.51
N LEU A 77 23.21 -8.12 -11.56
CA LEU A 77 23.24 -8.63 -10.18
C LEU A 77 22.82 -10.10 -10.08
N THR A 78 21.94 -10.57 -10.97
CA THR A 78 21.52 -11.97 -11.03
C THR A 78 22.63 -12.84 -11.60
N SER A 79 23.32 -12.37 -12.64
CA SER A 79 24.45 -13.07 -13.24
C SER A 79 25.71 -13.06 -12.36
N ASN A 80 25.98 -11.95 -11.66
CA ASN A 80 27.12 -11.81 -10.77
C ASN A 80 26.76 -11.06 -9.47
N PRO A 81 26.51 -11.76 -8.35
CA PRO A 81 26.09 -11.12 -7.10
C PRO A 81 27.19 -10.30 -6.42
N GLU A 82 28.47 -10.59 -6.72
CA GLU A 82 29.66 -9.92 -6.16
C GLU A 82 30.19 -8.81 -7.08
N ALA A 83 29.41 -8.38 -8.08
CA ALA A 83 29.79 -7.33 -9.02
C ALA A 83 30.18 -6.03 -8.31
N THR A 84 31.30 -5.44 -8.75
CA THR A 84 31.81 -4.20 -8.15
C THR A 84 30.97 -3.02 -8.61
N ASN A 85 30.83 -1.99 -7.76
CA ASN A 85 30.12 -0.75 -8.12
C ASN A 85 30.61 -0.11 -9.44
N LYS A 86 31.87 -0.31 -9.83
CA LYS A 86 32.45 0.21 -11.07
C LYS A 86 31.88 -0.52 -12.29
N GLU A 87 31.82 -1.84 -12.24
CA GLU A 87 31.27 -2.70 -13.31
C GLU A 87 29.78 -2.40 -13.51
N LEU A 88 29.03 -2.26 -12.41
CA LEU A 88 27.61 -1.91 -12.45
C LEU A 88 27.35 -0.50 -13.00
N LEU A 89 28.27 0.45 -12.79
CA LEU A 89 28.18 1.78 -13.41
C LEU A 89 28.43 1.71 -14.92
N GLU A 90 29.34 0.86 -15.36
CA GLU A 90 29.65 0.67 -16.78
C GLU A 90 28.46 0.07 -17.54
N THR A 91 27.73 -0.88 -16.93
CA THR A 91 26.49 -1.46 -17.51
C THR A 91 25.40 -0.42 -17.81
N ILE A 92 25.36 0.66 -17.02
CA ILE A 92 24.40 1.76 -17.17
C ILE A 92 25.04 3.03 -17.76
N GLU A 93 26.19 2.90 -18.42
CA GLU A 93 26.88 3.99 -19.12
C GLU A 93 27.12 5.22 -18.21
N TYR A 94 27.38 4.99 -16.92
CA TYR A 94 27.56 6.04 -15.90
C TYR A 94 26.38 7.03 -15.80
N ALA A 95 25.15 6.60 -16.11
CA ALA A 95 23.94 7.43 -16.05
C ALA A 95 23.69 8.06 -14.66
N VAL A 96 24.23 7.48 -13.58
CA VAL A 96 24.12 7.99 -12.22
C VAL A 96 25.43 7.93 -11.46
N GLN A 97 25.53 8.74 -10.39
CA GLN A 97 26.66 8.69 -9.47
C GLN A 97 26.63 7.42 -8.60
N LYS A 98 27.80 6.94 -8.18
CA LYS A 98 27.99 5.78 -7.28
C LYS A 98 27.05 5.75 -6.08
N ARG A 99 26.84 6.90 -5.42
CA ARG A 99 25.95 6.99 -4.24
C ARG A 99 24.50 6.67 -4.58
N THR A 100 24.05 7.10 -5.75
CA THR A 100 22.69 6.82 -6.24
C THR A 100 22.56 5.37 -6.64
N LEU A 101 23.55 4.82 -7.36
CA LEU A 101 23.62 3.39 -7.70
C LEU A 101 23.51 2.51 -6.45
N GLN A 102 24.29 2.78 -5.41
CA GLN A 102 24.24 2.02 -4.16
C GLN A 102 22.85 2.03 -3.53
N ARG A 103 22.17 3.19 -3.54
CA ARG A 103 20.81 3.31 -3.01
C ARG A 103 19.83 2.44 -3.81
N VAL A 104 19.90 2.53 -5.14
CA VAL A 104 19.04 1.73 -6.05
C VAL A 104 19.28 0.24 -5.85
N ILE A 105 20.53 -0.22 -5.75
CA ILE A 105 20.83 -1.64 -5.51
C ILE A 105 20.21 -2.13 -4.19
N GLN A 106 20.24 -1.32 -3.13
CA GLN A 106 19.63 -1.68 -1.85
C GLN A 106 18.09 -1.74 -1.95
N GLU A 107 17.49 -0.80 -2.67
CA GLU A 107 16.04 -0.81 -2.96
C GLU A 107 15.66 -2.10 -3.72
N LEU A 108 16.38 -2.45 -4.79
CA LEU A 108 16.16 -3.66 -5.57
C LEU A 108 16.34 -4.96 -4.76
N LYS A 109 17.38 -5.04 -3.91
CA LYS A 109 17.59 -6.19 -3.02
C LYS A 109 16.46 -6.32 -1.99
N ALA A 110 15.96 -5.20 -1.47
CA ALA A 110 14.84 -5.20 -0.53
C ALA A 110 13.53 -5.64 -1.20
N GLU A 111 13.28 -5.22 -2.44
CA GLU A 111 12.14 -5.66 -3.24
C GLU A 111 12.20 -7.18 -3.51
N LYS A 112 13.34 -7.70 -3.97
CA LYS A 112 13.54 -9.15 -4.16
C LYS A 112 13.28 -9.95 -2.89
N LYS A 113 13.71 -9.43 -1.73
CA LYS A 113 13.46 -10.07 -0.44
C LYS A 113 11.97 -10.13 -0.11
N LYS A 114 11.23 -9.04 -0.35
CA LYS A 114 9.77 -9.00 -0.15
C LYS A 114 9.05 -9.97 -1.07
N GLU A 115 9.41 -10.00 -2.35
CA GLU A 115 8.86 -10.96 -3.33
C GLU A 115 9.07 -12.41 -2.87
N GLN A 116 10.28 -12.73 -2.39
CA GLN A 116 10.58 -14.07 -1.85
C GLN A 116 9.75 -14.40 -0.60
N GLU A 117 9.62 -13.45 0.32
CA GLU A 117 8.83 -13.61 1.54
C GLU A 117 7.33 -13.76 1.25
N GLU A 118 6.80 -13.00 0.29
CA GLU A 118 5.42 -13.13 -0.18
C GLU A 118 5.18 -14.51 -0.79
N LEU A 119 6.03 -14.96 -1.73
CA LEU A 119 5.92 -16.28 -2.35
C LEU A 119 5.98 -17.43 -1.33
N GLN A 120 6.80 -17.29 -0.28
CA GLN A 120 6.92 -18.29 0.77
C GLN A 120 5.71 -18.31 1.71
N ASN A 121 5.02 -17.18 1.90
CA ASN A 121 3.85 -17.06 2.77
C ASN A 121 2.52 -17.38 2.07
N GLN A 122 2.44 -17.29 0.74
CA GLN A 122 1.26 -17.65 -0.05
C GLN A 122 0.69 -19.07 0.20
N PRO A 123 1.48 -20.17 0.23
CA PRO A 123 0.93 -21.50 0.47
C PRO A 123 0.37 -21.68 1.89
N VAL A 124 0.88 -20.93 2.86
CA VAL A 124 0.41 -20.96 4.26
C VAL A 124 -0.97 -20.28 4.38
N GLU A 125 -1.17 -19.18 3.68
CA GLU A 125 -2.46 -18.48 3.62
C GLU A 125 -3.54 -19.36 2.96
N LEU A 126 -3.23 -19.99 1.83
CA LEU A 126 -4.17 -20.86 1.12
C LEU A 126 -4.56 -22.10 1.94
N SER A 127 -3.59 -22.76 2.59
CA SER A 127 -3.86 -23.91 3.45
C SER A 127 -4.70 -23.54 4.68
N ARG A 128 -4.47 -22.35 5.27
CA ARG A 128 -5.28 -21.82 6.38
C ARG A 128 -6.73 -21.56 5.95
N LEU A 129 -6.94 -20.98 4.77
CA LEU A 129 -8.28 -20.75 4.22
C LEU A 129 -9.02 -22.07 3.93
N LEU A 130 -8.32 -23.06 3.35
CA LEU A 130 -8.88 -24.38 3.09
C LEU A 130 -9.25 -25.11 4.39
N LEU A 131 -8.43 -25.02 5.44
CA LEU A 131 -8.74 -25.59 6.74
C LEU A 131 -9.99 -24.94 7.36
N HIS A 132 -10.10 -23.61 7.27
CA HIS A 132 -11.27 -22.87 7.76
C HIS A 132 -12.55 -23.29 7.04
N LEU A 133 -12.50 -23.42 5.71
CA LEU A 133 -13.63 -23.91 4.91
C LEU A 133 -13.99 -25.36 5.26
N TYR A 134 -13.00 -26.22 5.46
CA TYR A 134 -13.22 -27.61 5.86
C TYR A 134 -13.90 -27.72 7.23
N LEU A 135 -13.45 -26.94 8.23
CA LEU A 135 -14.07 -26.90 9.55
C LEU A 135 -15.52 -26.38 9.48
N HIS A 136 -15.79 -25.37 8.66
CA HIS A 136 -17.16 -24.88 8.42
C HIS A 136 -18.06 -25.93 7.76
N LEU A 137 -17.53 -26.70 6.82
CA LEU A 137 -18.25 -27.79 6.18
C LEU A 137 -18.56 -28.91 7.18
N GLN A 138 -17.58 -29.31 8.02
CA GLN A 138 -17.79 -30.29 9.09
C GLN A 138 -18.80 -29.82 10.13
N ALA A 139 -18.76 -28.54 10.53
CA ALA A 139 -19.74 -27.97 11.45
C ALA A 139 -21.15 -28.01 10.86
N SER A 140 -21.30 -27.67 9.57
CA SER A 140 -22.58 -27.73 8.85
C SER A 140 -23.13 -29.17 8.74
N GLN A 141 -22.27 -30.15 8.43
CA GLN A 141 -22.67 -31.57 8.37
C GLN A 141 -23.09 -32.12 9.74
N ARG A 142 -22.40 -31.74 10.83
CA ARG A 142 -22.77 -32.13 12.19
C ARG A 142 -24.13 -31.58 12.63
N LEU A 143 -24.50 -30.39 12.16
CA LEU A 143 -25.81 -29.79 12.43
C LEU A 143 -26.93 -30.48 11.65
N GLN A 144 -26.67 -30.94 10.42
CA GLN A 144 -27.65 -31.71 9.62
C GLN A 144 -27.93 -33.11 10.19
N ILE A 145 -26.90 -33.82 10.69
CA ILE A 145 -27.08 -35.16 11.29
C ILE A 145 -27.88 -35.10 12.60
N ARG A 146 -27.80 -34.00 13.36
CA ARG A 146 -28.57 -33.81 14.61
C ARG A 146 -30.03 -33.40 14.41
N LEU A 147 -30.41 -33.00 13.20
CA LEU A 147 -31.77 -32.55 12.88
C LEU A 147 -32.59 -33.60 12.09
N LEU A 148 -32.06 -34.81 11.87
CA LEU A 148 -32.85 -35.93 11.36
C LEU A 148 -33.75 -36.46 12.50
N PRO A 149 -35.08 -36.33 12.40
CA PRO A 149 -35.97 -36.94 13.38
C PRO A 149 -35.85 -38.46 13.25
N MET A 150 -35.58 -39.14 14.37
CA MET A 150 -35.76 -40.58 14.46
C MET A 150 -37.25 -40.88 14.25
N ILE A 151 -37.59 -41.41 13.07
CA ILE A 151 -38.83 -42.13 12.80
C ILE A 151 -38.64 -43.58 13.23
#